data_AF-A0A645FUZ7-F1
#
_entry.id   AF-A0A645FUZ7-F1
#
_cell.length_a   1.000
_cell.length_b   1.000
_cell.length_c   1.000
_cell.angle_alpha   90.00
_cell.angle_beta   90.00
_cell.angle_gamma   90.00
#
_symmetry.space_group_name_H-M   'P 1'
#
loop_
_entity.id
_entity.type
_entity.pdbx_description
1 polymer ?
#
loop_
_entity_poly.entity_id
_entity_poly.type
_entity_poly.pdbx_seq_one_letter_code
_entity_poly.pdbx_strand_id
1 'polypeptide(L)'
;MELKEEDLAMQTVKEIERLGPFGAKNPTPLFMIKDAYIQRITPIGNDKHLKMMIAKGSKTVPAIAFSTSSSDFAYAEGDHVDVAGLFEINEYNGLKCLQITIQDIRLAEDQYAQKQKYDELQKFYLEKKELSADQYREITPKREHFVAVYQYIKNESERNVYKGRYSCLNRKIERHCKIDLNPAMLAVCLDVFRELSILDYETDKKFIYIQIFDMKGKIDLSTSRIWSDLKERDKEYSYGN
;
A
#
# COMPACT_ATOMS: atom_id res chain seq x y z
N MET A 1 11.55 -22.54 7.37
CA MET A 1 10.93 -22.72 8.69
C MET A 1 10.24 -21.40 9.07
N GLU A 2 9.04 -21.45 9.63
CA GLU A 2 8.32 -20.24 10.06
C GLU A 2 8.72 -19.91 11.50
N LEU A 3 8.99 -18.63 11.78
CA LEU A 3 9.23 -18.09 13.12
C LEU A 3 8.02 -17.27 13.58
N LYS A 4 7.60 -17.51 14.81
CA LYS A 4 6.50 -16.81 15.48
C LYS A 4 7.04 -15.60 16.24
N GLU A 5 6.13 -14.81 16.78
CA GLU A 5 6.47 -13.67 17.63
C GLU A 5 7.45 -14.04 18.74
N GLU A 6 7.22 -15.14 19.46
CA GLU A 6 8.06 -15.61 20.57
C GLU A 6 9.50 -15.85 20.13
N ASP A 7 9.69 -16.33 18.90
CA ASP A 7 10.99 -16.65 18.31
C ASP A 7 11.79 -15.41 17.88
N LEU A 8 11.17 -14.23 17.81
CA LEU A 8 11.86 -12.96 17.52
C LEU A 8 12.63 -12.50 18.77
N ALA A 9 13.68 -13.23 19.13
CA ALA A 9 14.50 -12.99 20.30
C ALA A 9 15.97 -13.28 19.99
N MET A 10 16.85 -12.59 20.71
CA MET A 10 18.30 -12.80 20.63
C MET A 10 18.71 -14.25 20.91
N GLN A 11 17.94 -14.95 21.75
CA GLN A 11 18.21 -16.33 22.12
C GLN A 11 18.09 -17.28 20.93
N THR A 12 17.06 -17.09 20.10
CA THR A 12 16.85 -17.85 18.86
C THR A 12 18.04 -17.73 17.91
N VAL A 13 18.58 -16.51 17.76
CA VAL A 13 19.76 -16.28 16.90
C VAL A 13 20.99 -17.01 17.43
N LYS A 14 21.21 -16.97 18.76
CA LYS A 14 22.33 -17.70 19.38
C LYS A 14 22.20 -19.22 19.18
N GLU A 15 20.98 -19.74 19.15
CA GLU A 15 20.74 -21.16 18.88
C GLU A 15 21.00 -21.49 17.40
N ILE A 16 20.63 -20.61 16.49
CA ILE A 16 20.96 -20.72 15.07
C ILE A 16 22.49 -20.73 14.88
N GLU A 17 23.22 -19.80 15.50
CA GLU A 17 24.68 -19.72 15.40
C GLU A 17 25.39 -21.01 15.84
N ARG A 18 24.83 -21.76 16.80
CA ARG A 18 25.36 -23.06 17.24
C ARG A 18 25.27 -24.16 16.18
N LEU A 19 24.42 -23.99 15.16
CA LEU A 19 24.31 -24.91 14.01
C LEU A 19 25.43 -24.68 12.98
N GLY A 20 26.25 -23.65 13.17
CA GLY A 20 27.42 -23.40 12.35
C GLY A 20 28.53 -24.45 12.56
N PRO A 21 29.58 -24.42 11.71
CA PRO A 21 29.87 -23.39 10.71
C PRO A 21 28.99 -23.50 9.46
N PHE A 22 28.59 -22.36 8.91
CA PHE A 22 27.84 -22.28 7.65
C PHE A 22 28.78 -22.16 6.44
N GLY A 23 28.34 -22.66 5.29
CA GLY A 23 29.09 -22.65 4.03
C GLY A 23 28.43 -23.51 2.96
N ALA A 24 29.15 -23.85 1.89
CA ALA A 24 28.59 -24.59 0.76
C ALA A 24 27.98 -25.96 1.14
N LYS A 25 28.50 -26.61 2.19
CA LYS A 25 28.01 -27.90 2.71
C LYS A 25 26.97 -27.77 3.84
N ASN A 26 26.77 -26.57 4.37
CA ASN A 26 25.82 -26.27 5.44
C ASN A 26 25.31 -24.83 5.24
N PRO A 27 24.35 -24.60 4.33
CA PRO A 27 23.91 -23.25 4.00
C PRO A 27 23.29 -22.57 5.22
N THR A 28 23.45 -21.24 5.29
CA THR A 28 22.82 -20.46 6.37
C THR A 28 21.30 -20.67 6.32
N PRO A 29 20.66 -21.01 7.45
CA PRO A 29 19.24 -21.30 7.47
C PRO A 29 18.41 -20.05 7.18
N LEU A 30 17.40 -20.21 6.33
CA LEU A 30 16.42 -19.19 6.00
C LEU A 30 15.13 -19.40 6.80
N PHE A 31 14.69 -18.32 7.41
CA PHE A 31 13.48 -18.29 8.22
C PHE A 31 12.47 -17.33 7.63
N MET A 32 11.20 -17.63 7.85
CA MET A 32 10.09 -16.83 7.37
C MET A 32 9.29 -16.29 8.55
N ILE A 33 8.94 -15.01 8.51
CA ILE A 33 7.89 -14.43 9.35
C ILE A 33 6.70 -14.20 8.45
N LYS A 34 5.58 -14.86 8.74
CA LYS A 34 4.33 -14.58 8.03
C LYS A 34 3.61 -13.39 8.62
N ASP A 35 2.82 -12.71 7.80
CA ASP A 35 1.86 -11.69 8.24
C ASP A 35 2.50 -10.69 9.23
N ALA A 36 3.61 -10.11 8.80
CA ALA A 36 4.38 -9.13 9.55
C ALA A 36 4.01 -7.73 9.06
N TYR A 37 3.83 -6.80 9.98
CA TYR A 37 3.40 -5.44 9.69
C TYR A 37 4.60 -4.51 9.45
N ILE A 38 4.66 -3.83 8.31
CA ILE A 38 5.71 -2.84 8.04
C ILE A 38 5.40 -1.55 8.80
N GLN A 39 6.07 -1.29 9.92
CA GLN A 39 5.86 -0.06 10.69
C GLN A 39 6.49 1.16 10.04
N ARG A 40 7.68 1.00 9.47
CA ARG A 40 8.46 2.11 8.91
C ARG A 40 9.38 1.62 7.81
N ILE A 41 9.59 2.45 6.80
CA ILE A 41 10.56 2.25 5.71
C ILE A 41 11.50 3.44 5.71
N THR A 42 12.81 3.19 5.67
CA THR A 42 13.84 4.24 5.68
C THR A 42 14.91 3.91 4.64
N PRO A 43 15.07 4.72 3.59
CA PRO A 43 16.18 4.56 2.65
C PRO A 43 17.51 4.86 3.35
N ILE A 44 18.51 4.02 3.08
CA ILE A 44 19.86 4.16 3.63
C ILE A 44 20.91 4.03 2.52
N GLY A 45 22.11 4.54 2.78
CA GLY A 45 23.23 4.40 1.84
C GLY A 45 22.99 5.11 0.50
N ASN A 46 22.40 6.32 0.54
CA ASN A 46 22.01 7.08 -0.66
C ASN A 46 20.98 6.32 -1.52
N ASP A 47 19.92 5.81 -0.88
CA ASP A 47 18.81 5.05 -1.49
C ASP A 47 19.22 3.76 -2.22
N LYS A 48 20.34 3.15 -1.81
CA LYS A 48 20.78 1.84 -2.32
C LYS A 48 20.17 0.67 -1.57
N HIS A 49 19.76 0.88 -0.34
CA HIS A 49 19.17 -0.15 0.53
C HIS A 49 17.99 0.42 1.30
N LEU A 50 17.11 -0.45 1.77
CA LEU A 50 15.99 -0.08 2.61
C LEU A 50 16.12 -0.75 3.97
N LYS A 51 16.09 0.09 5.02
CA LYS A 51 15.84 -0.37 6.38
C LYS A 51 14.35 -0.31 6.65
N MET A 52 13.83 -1.36 7.25
CA MET A 52 12.45 -1.45 7.69
C MET A 52 12.38 -1.74 9.18
N MET A 53 11.31 -1.26 9.82
CA MET A 53 10.90 -1.75 11.12
C MET A 53 9.71 -2.67 10.89
N ILE A 54 9.87 -3.96 11.16
CA ILE A 54 8.83 -4.97 10.94
C ILE A 54 8.32 -5.43 12.29
N ALA A 55 7.00 -5.43 12.45
CA ALA A 55 6.34 -5.86 13.66
C ALA A 55 5.62 -7.19 13.47
N LYS A 56 5.71 -8.06 14.48
CA LYS A 56 4.90 -9.27 14.61
C LYS A 56 4.35 -9.32 16.03
N GLY A 57 3.04 -9.14 16.16
CA GLY A 57 2.39 -8.96 17.45
C GLY A 57 2.96 -7.75 18.20
N SER A 58 3.46 -7.96 19.41
CA SER A 58 4.05 -6.92 20.26
C SER A 58 5.52 -6.63 19.98
N LYS A 59 6.20 -7.47 19.19
CA LYS A 59 7.62 -7.34 18.92
C LYS A 59 7.90 -6.62 17.60
N THR A 60 8.85 -5.70 17.64
CA THR A 60 9.38 -5.01 16.46
C THR A 60 10.86 -5.35 16.28
N VAL A 61 11.23 -5.69 15.05
CA VAL A 61 12.61 -6.02 14.68
C VAL A 61 13.05 -5.17 13.48
N PRO A 62 14.28 -4.64 13.48
CA PRO A 62 14.85 -4.01 12.30
C PRO A 62 15.12 -5.08 11.22
N ALA A 63 14.79 -4.74 9.98
CA ALA A 63 15.09 -5.56 8.82
C ALA A 63 15.78 -4.71 7.74
N ILE A 64 16.68 -5.31 6.96
CA ILE A 64 17.41 -4.64 5.87
C ILE A 64 17.20 -5.42 4.58
N ALA A 65 16.74 -4.72 3.54
CA ALA A 65 16.76 -5.17 2.16
C ALA A 65 17.92 -4.49 1.43
N PHE A 66 18.95 -5.28 1.09
CA PHE A 66 20.08 -4.79 0.30
C PHE A 66 19.70 -4.63 -1.18
N SER A 67 20.47 -3.81 -1.90
CA SER A 67 20.29 -3.53 -3.32
C SER A 67 18.85 -3.21 -3.76
N THR A 68 18.07 -2.57 -2.88
CA THR A 68 16.67 -2.22 -3.10
C THR A 68 16.52 -0.74 -2.83
N SER A 69 16.13 0.03 -3.85
CA SER A 69 15.86 1.47 -3.71
C SER A 69 14.43 1.70 -3.25
N SER A 70 14.16 2.85 -2.62
CA SER A 70 12.80 3.30 -2.33
C SER A 70 11.92 3.33 -3.59
N SER A 71 12.56 3.55 -4.74
CA SER A 71 11.88 3.63 -6.01
C SER A 71 11.48 2.26 -6.59
N ASP A 72 12.18 1.20 -6.25
CA ASP A 72 11.88 -0.15 -6.76
C ASP A 72 11.07 -0.99 -5.76
N PHE A 73 10.91 -0.48 -4.53
CA PHE A 73 10.16 -1.17 -3.50
C PHE A 73 8.65 -1.07 -3.71
N ALA A 74 8.01 -2.24 -3.79
CA ALA A 74 6.58 -2.36 -4.10
C ALA A 74 5.65 -2.20 -2.88
N TYR A 75 6.21 -2.17 -1.68
CA TYR A 75 5.49 -2.17 -0.41
C TYR A 75 5.53 -0.80 0.25
N ALA A 76 4.54 -0.53 1.11
CA ALA A 76 4.39 0.71 1.84
C ALA A 76 4.27 0.46 3.35
N GLU A 77 4.60 1.47 4.15
CA GLU A 77 4.45 1.43 5.62
C GLU A 77 3.00 1.15 6.00
N GLY A 78 2.70 0.01 6.61
CA GLY A 78 1.36 -0.42 6.96
C GLY A 78 0.86 -1.60 6.15
N ASP A 79 1.65 -2.10 5.21
CA ASP A 79 1.40 -3.37 4.55
C ASP A 79 1.71 -4.53 5.50
N HIS A 80 0.94 -5.61 5.36
CA HIS A 80 1.20 -6.92 5.93
C HIS A 80 1.96 -7.75 4.90
N VAL A 81 3.10 -8.29 5.30
CA VAL A 81 4.03 -8.99 4.42
C VAL A 81 4.52 -10.29 5.02
N ASP A 82 4.77 -11.27 4.17
CA ASP A 82 5.60 -12.41 4.52
C ASP A 82 7.04 -12.09 4.16
N VAL A 83 7.94 -12.27 5.14
CA VAL A 83 9.36 -11.94 5.00
C VAL A 83 10.17 -13.21 5.15
N ALA A 84 10.99 -13.53 4.16
CA ALA A 84 12.02 -14.55 4.26
C ALA A 84 13.39 -13.88 4.43
N GLY A 85 14.14 -14.27 5.46
CA GLY A 85 15.41 -13.62 5.76
C GLY A 85 16.34 -14.42 6.66
N LEU A 86 17.55 -13.89 6.77
CA LEU A 86 18.59 -14.36 7.67
C LEU A 86 18.49 -13.58 8.98
N PHE A 87 18.56 -14.28 10.10
CA PHE A 87 18.42 -13.70 11.43
C PHE A 87 19.80 -13.60 12.06
N GLU A 88 20.20 -12.38 12.39
CA GLU A 88 21.57 -12.07 12.80
C GLU A 88 21.56 -11.15 14.02
N ILE A 89 22.60 -11.25 14.85
CA ILE A 89 22.86 -10.27 15.89
C ILE A 89 23.71 -9.17 15.28
N ASN A 90 23.13 -7.97 15.19
CA ASN A 90 23.87 -6.77 14.82
C ASN A 90 24.33 -6.04 16.09
N GLU A 91 25.53 -5.46 16.07
CA GLU A 91 26.08 -4.66 17.16
C GLU A 91 26.37 -3.24 16.66
N TYR A 92 25.69 -2.26 17.24
CA TYR A 92 25.88 -0.85 16.91
C TYR A 92 26.01 -0.03 18.19
N ASN A 93 27.10 0.74 18.31
CA ASN A 93 27.45 1.49 19.53
C ASN A 93 27.42 0.63 20.82
N GLY A 94 27.88 -0.62 20.73
CA GLY A 94 27.89 -1.58 21.85
C GLY A 94 26.52 -2.16 22.21
N LEU A 95 25.45 -1.77 21.53
CA LEU A 95 24.11 -2.34 21.68
C LEU A 95 23.92 -3.47 20.66
N LYS A 96 23.66 -4.68 21.18
CA LYS A 96 23.33 -5.85 20.36
C LYS A 96 21.83 -5.95 20.16
N CYS A 97 21.39 -6.06 18.91
CA CYS A 97 20.00 -6.25 18.56
C CYS A 97 19.83 -7.34 17.49
N LEU A 98 18.68 -8.00 17.53
CA LEU A 98 18.26 -8.90 16.46
C LEU A 98 17.99 -8.04 15.22
N GLN A 99 18.53 -8.45 14.08
CA GLN A 99 18.28 -7.85 12.78
C GLN A 99 17.97 -8.94 11.76
N ILE A 100 17.08 -8.64 10.82
CA ILE A 100 16.75 -9.52 9.71
C ILE A 100 17.38 -8.98 8.43
N THR A 101 18.20 -9.78 7.76
CA THR A 101 18.64 -9.51 6.40
C THR A 101 17.67 -10.18 5.43
N ILE A 102 16.83 -9.38 4.78
CA ILE A 102 15.74 -9.84 3.91
C ILE A 102 16.34 -10.44 2.63
N GLN A 103 15.94 -11.68 2.33
CA GLN A 103 16.24 -12.34 1.06
C GLN A 103 15.05 -12.26 0.11
N ASP A 104 13.82 -12.34 0.65
CA ASP A 104 12.61 -12.19 -0.13
C ASP A 104 11.47 -11.63 0.72
N ILE A 105 10.54 -10.95 0.07
CA ILE A 105 9.39 -10.29 0.71
C ILE A 105 8.21 -10.31 -0.26
N ARG A 106 7.04 -10.66 0.25
CA ARG A 106 5.77 -10.62 -0.50
C ARG A 106 4.65 -10.05 0.37
N LEU A 107 3.57 -9.58 -0.26
CA LEU A 107 2.33 -9.28 0.48
C LEU A 107 1.85 -10.55 1.18
N ALA A 108 1.34 -10.40 2.41
CA ALA A 108 0.64 -11.47 3.11
C ALA A 108 -0.56 -11.92 2.27
N GLU A 109 -0.97 -13.18 2.43
CA GLU A 109 -1.96 -13.83 1.58
C GLU A 109 -3.28 -13.04 1.49
N ASP A 110 -3.81 -12.59 2.61
CA ASP A 110 -5.04 -11.79 2.65
C ASP A 110 -4.90 -10.45 1.92
N GLN A 111 -3.78 -9.74 2.15
CA GLN A 111 -3.52 -8.46 1.49
C GLN A 111 -3.28 -8.64 -0.02
N TYR A 112 -2.66 -9.76 -0.42
CA TYR A 112 -2.47 -10.11 -1.82
C TYR A 112 -3.80 -10.42 -2.52
N ALA A 113 -4.66 -11.23 -1.89
CA ALA A 113 -5.99 -11.53 -2.41
C ALA A 113 -6.87 -10.27 -2.53
N GLN A 114 -6.85 -9.41 -1.51
CA GLN A 114 -7.56 -8.14 -1.53
C GLN A 114 -7.06 -7.23 -2.65
N LYS A 115 -5.74 -7.14 -2.85
CA LYS A 115 -5.15 -6.37 -3.95
C LYS A 115 -5.61 -6.91 -5.30
N GLN A 116 -5.55 -8.22 -5.53
CA GLN A 116 -6.01 -8.82 -6.79
C GLN A 116 -7.49 -8.52 -7.07
N LYS A 117 -8.34 -8.67 -6.05
CA LYS A 117 -9.76 -8.34 -6.14
C LYS A 117 -9.98 -6.89 -6.58
N TYR A 118 -9.29 -5.93 -5.96
CA TYR A 118 -9.47 -4.52 -6.31
C TYR A 118 -8.83 -4.13 -7.64
N ASP A 119 -7.72 -4.77 -8.04
CA ASP A 119 -7.12 -4.58 -9.37
C ASP A 119 -8.09 -5.06 -10.47
N GLU A 120 -8.76 -6.20 -10.26
CA GLU A 120 -9.80 -6.71 -11.17
C GLU A 120 -11.04 -5.79 -11.21
N LEU A 121 -11.52 -5.35 -10.04
CA LEU A 121 -12.67 -4.47 -9.94
C LEU A 121 -12.41 -3.12 -10.63
N GLN A 122 -11.23 -2.54 -10.42
CA GLN A 122 -10.81 -1.30 -11.10
C GLN A 122 -10.76 -1.51 -12.62
N LYS A 123 -10.22 -2.65 -13.08
CA LYS A 123 -10.18 -2.99 -14.51
C LYS A 123 -11.57 -3.08 -15.11
N PHE A 124 -12.52 -3.74 -14.45
CA PHE A 124 -13.90 -3.84 -14.94
C PHE A 124 -14.58 -2.48 -15.04
N TYR A 125 -14.37 -1.61 -14.05
CA TYR A 125 -14.84 -0.23 -14.08
C TYR A 125 -14.26 0.54 -15.29
N LEU A 126 -12.94 0.51 -15.48
CA LEU A 126 -12.27 1.22 -16.59
C LEU A 126 -12.70 0.69 -17.98
N GLU A 127 -12.92 -0.62 -18.09
CA GLU A 127 -13.40 -1.27 -19.32
C GLU A 127 -14.92 -1.11 -19.53
N LYS A 128 -15.63 -0.44 -18.61
CA LYS A 128 -17.09 -0.26 -18.63
C LYS A 128 -17.86 -1.58 -18.75
N LYS A 129 -17.35 -2.64 -18.11
CA LYS A 129 -18.02 -3.94 -18.04
C LYS A 129 -19.20 -3.89 -17.08
N GLU A 130 -20.14 -4.82 -17.24
CA GLU A 130 -21.19 -5.03 -16.25
C GLU A 130 -20.59 -5.54 -14.94
N LEU A 131 -20.99 -4.91 -13.85
CA LEU A 131 -20.58 -5.26 -12.49
C LEU A 131 -21.78 -5.86 -11.74
N SER A 132 -21.51 -6.73 -10.78
CA SER A 132 -22.54 -7.21 -9.88
C SER A 132 -23.00 -6.11 -8.91
N ALA A 133 -24.15 -6.32 -8.25
CA ALA A 133 -24.67 -5.44 -7.21
C ALA A 133 -23.64 -5.16 -6.09
N ASP A 134 -22.92 -6.18 -5.64
CA ASP A 134 -21.89 -6.05 -4.60
C ASP A 134 -20.69 -5.24 -5.11
N GLN A 135 -20.28 -5.47 -6.35
CA GLN A 135 -19.20 -4.72 -6.99
C GLN A 135 -19.54 -3.24 -7.15
N TYR A 136 -20.77 -2.90 -7.54
CA TYR A 136 -21.24 -1.52 -7.58
C TYR A 136 -21.18 -0.85 -6.20
N ARG A 137 -21.64 -1.54 -5.15
CA ARG A 137 -21.53 -1.07 -3.76
C ARG A 137 -20.08 -0.82 -3.33
N GLU A 138 -19.16 -1.68 -3.75
CA GLU A 138 -17.74 -1.54 -3.43
C GLU A 138 -17.03 -0.40 -4.17
N ILE A 139 -17.43 -0.08 -5.41
CA ILE A 139 -16.78 1.02 -6.16
C ILE A 139 -17.39 2.39 -5.90
N THR A 140 -18.61 2.46 -5.35
CA THR A 140 -19.38 3.70 -5.23
C THR A 140 -18.83 4.55 -4.07
N PRO A 141 -18.11 5.67 -4.34
CA PRO A 141 -17.52 6.47 -3.29
C PRO A 141 -18.56 7.32 -2.58
N LYS A 142 -18.49 7.53 -1.26
CA LYS A 142 -19.33 8.48 -0.54
C LYS A 142 -18.79 9.90 -0.67
N ARG A 143 -19.59 10.90 -0.28
CA ARG A 143 -19.18 12.32 -0.27
C ARG A 143 -17.86 12.56 0.49
N GLU A 144 -17.66 11.84 1.58
CA GLU A 144 -16.44 11.85 2.39
C GLU A 144 -15.20 11.39 1.60
N HIS A 145 -15.33 10.39 0.70
CA HIS A 145 -14.23 9.94 -0.16
C HIS A 145 -13.81 11.06 -1.13
N PHE A 146 -14.76 11.74 -1.78
CA PHE A 146 -14.44 12.88 -2.65
C PHE A 146 -13.70 13.99 -1.89
N VAL A 147 -14.21 14.37 -0.72
CA VAL A 147 -13.56 15.41 0.11
C VAL A 147 -12.14 14.99 0.49
N ALA A 148 -11.95 13.75 0.94
CA ALA A 148 -10.63 13.21 1.32
C ALA A 148 -9.64 13.22 0.15
N VAL A 149 -10.05 12.68 -1.01
CA VAL A 149 -9.21 12.62 -2.22
C VAL A 149 -8.81 14.04 -2.68
N TYR A 150 -9.78 14.95 -2.77
CA TYR A 150 -9.50 16.33 -3.20
C TYR A 150 -8.59 17.07 -2.22
N GLN A 151 -8.86 17.00 -0.91
CA GLN A 151 -8.05 17.66 0.11
C GLN A 151 -6.63 17.13 0.15
N TYR A 152 -6.45 15.81 0.07
CA TYR A 152 -5.13 15.19 0.03
C TYR A 152 -4.34 15.69 -1.20
N ILE A 153 -4.90 15.55 -2.40
CA ILE A 153 -4.23 15.97 -3.65
C ILE A 153 -3.89 17.46 -3.57
N LYS A 154 -4.82 18.30 -3.12
CA LYS A 154 -4.60 19.76 -3.01
C LYS A 154 -3.50 20.13 -2.03
N ASN A 155 -3.47 19.49 -0.85
CA ASN A 155 -2.46 19.78 0.17
C ASN A 155 -1.06 19.33 -0.25
N GLU A 156 -0.97 18.24 -1.00
CA GLU A 156 0.29 17.68 -1.51
C GLU A 156 0.67 18.24 -2.90
N SER A 157 -0.10 19.20 -3.44
CA SER A 157 0.18 19.83 -4.73
C SER A 157 1.11 21.03 -4.58
N GLU A 158 2.05 21.18 -5.50
CA GLU A 158 2.83 22.40 -5.66
C GLU A 158 2.34 23.16 -6.89
N ARG A 159 1.99 24.44 -6.73
CA ARG A 159 1.46 25.29 -7.82
C ARG A 159 0.26 24.64 -8.55
N ASN A 160 -0.66 24.05 -7.80
CA ASN A 160 -1.83 23.31 -8.31
C ASN A 160 -1.51 22.06 -9.14
N VAL A 161 -0.27 21.54 -9.04
CA VAL A 161 0.13 20.28 -9.68
C VAL A 161 0.53 19.28 -8.61
N TYR A 162 -0.16 18.14 -8.60
CA TYR A 162 0.26 16.97 -7.83
C TYR A 162 1.03 16.01 -8.74
N LYS A 163 2.16 15.51 -8.22
CA LYS A 163 2.91 14.41 -8.84
C LYS A 163 3.18 13.35 -7.79
N GLY A 164 2.74 12.13 -8.06
CA GLY A 164 2.92 11.02 -7.14
C GLY A 164 2.93 9.67 -7.84
N ARG A 165 3.28 8.60 -7.11
CA ARG A 165 3.15 7.24 -7.62
C ARG A 165 1.70 6.81 -7.60
N TYR A 166 1.18 6.36 -8.74
CA TYR A 166 -0.22 5.95 -8.83
C TYR A 166 -0.51 4.72 -7.95
N SER A 167 0.39 3.73 -7.95
CA SER A 167 0.24 2.46 -7.22
C SER A 167 0.20 2.57 -5.69
N CYS A 168 0.52 3.74 -5.12
CA CYS A 168 0.39 3.98 -3.68
C CYS A 168 -0.48 5.19 -3.32
N LEU A 169 -1.03 5.91 -4.31
CA LEU A 169 -1.87 7.08 -4.06
C LEU A 169 -3.08 6.72 -3.19
N ASN A 170 -3.78 5.63 -3.50
CA ASN A 170 -4.91 5.13 -2.72
C ASN A 170 -4.58 4.99 -1.23
N ARG A 171 -3.53 4.21 -0.93
CA ARG A 171 -3.08 3.93 0.44
C ARG A 171 -2.59 5.18 1.17
N LYS A 172 -1.97 6.12 0.45
CA LYS A 172 -1.56 7.40 1.03
C LYS A 172 -2.76 8.23 1.48
N ILE A 173 -3.81 8.31 0.65
CA ILE A 173 -5.04 9.04 0.97
C ILE A 173 -5.77 8.35 2.13
N GLU A 174 -5.99 7.03 2.04
CA GLU A 174 -6.63 6.22 3.07
C GLU A 174 -6.00 6.45 4.45
N ARG A 175 -4.67 6.40 4.54
CA ARG A 175 -3.94 6.58 5.81
C ARG A 175 -3.96 8.02 6.31
N HIS A 176 -3.76 8.99 5.42
CA HIS A 176 -3.71 10.41 5.80
C HIS A 176 -5.08 10.91 6.26
N CYS A 177 -6.14 10.51 5.55
CA CYS A 177 -7.51 10.93 5.81
C CYS A 177 -8.27 9.98 6.76
N LYS A 178 -7.70 8.81 7.10
CA LYS A 178 -8.31 7.77 7.95
C LYS A 178 -9.68 7.33 7.45
N ILE A 179 -9.74 7.04 6.15
CA ILE A 179 -10.98 6.70 5.46
C ILE A 179 -10.77 5.45 4.62
N ASP A 180 -11.73 4.52 4.65
CA ASP A 180 -11.70 3.34 3.80
C ASP A 180 -11.83 3.78 2.34
N LEU A 181 -10.76 3.63 1.58
CA LEU A 181 -10.70 4.01 0.19
C LEU A 181 -10.01 2.88 -0.57
N ASN A 182 -10.74 2.28 -1.51
CA ASN A 182 -10.16 1.29 -2.40
C ASN A 182 -9.73 1.90 -3.76
N PRO A 183 -8.84 1.24 -4.51
CA PRO A 183 -8.34 1.75 -5.79
C PRO A 183 -9.42 2.04 -6.84
N ALA A 184 -10.52 1.29 -6.84
CA ALA A 184 -11.62 1.51 -7.77
C ALA A 184 -12.42 2.78 -7.39
N MET A 185 -12.69 3.00 -6.10
CA MET A 185 -13.27 4.25 -5.61
C MET A 185 -12.39 5.46 -5.96
N LEU A 186 -11.07 5.35 -5.81
CA LEU A 186 -10.14 6.40 -6.21
C LEU A 186 -10.27 6.72 -7.71
N ALA A 187 -10.36 5.69 -8.56
CA ALA A 187 -10.56 5.88 -10.00
C ALA A 187 -11.87 6.62 -10.29
N VAL A 188 -12.98 6.20 -9.67
CA VAL A 188 -14.28 6.90 -9.79
C VAL A 188 -14.17 8.36 -9.34
N CYS A 189 -13.52 8.62 -8.19
CA CYS A 189 -13.32 9.98 -7.70
C CYS A 189 -12.58 10.86 -8.72
N LEU A 190 -11.49 10.36 -9.29
CA LEU A 190 -10.70 11.08 -10.28
C LEU A 190 -11.48 11.32 -11.58
N ASP A 191 -12.25 10.34 -12.05
CA ASP A 191 -13.07 10.48 -13.26
C ASP A 191 -14.21 11.49 -13.07
N VAL A 192 -14.91 11.44 -11.94
CA VAL A 192 -15.94 12.44 -11.59
C VAL A 192 -15.32 13.83 -11.51
N PHE A 193 -14.13 13.96 -10.91
CA PHE A 193 -13.46 15.26 -10.84
C PHE A 193 -13.02 15.78 -12.21
N ARG A 194 -12.59 14.90 -13.12
CA ARG A 194 -12.33 15.25 -14.52
C ARG A 194 -13.59 15.71 -15.24
N GLU A 195 -14.69 14.97 -15.09
CA GLU A 195 -15.99 15.31 -15.69
C GLU A 195 -16.47 16.71 -15.25
N LEU A 196 -16.33 17.00 -13.96
CA LEU A 196 -16.72 18.27 -13.36
C LEU A 196 -15.70 19.41 -13.58
N SER A 197 -14.64 19.17 -14.36
CA SER A 197 -13.57 20.15 -14.62
C SER A 197 -12.96 20.72 -13.34
N ILE A 198 -12.83 19.89 -12.30
CA ILE A 198 -12.20 20.23 -11.01
C ILE A 198 -10.69 20.06 -11.11
N LEU A 199 -10.29 18.98 -11.79
CA LEU A 199 -8.91 18.64 -12.11
C LEU A 199 -8.88 17.91 -13.44
N ASP A 200 -7.70 17.79 -14.01
CA ASP A 200 -7.40 16.77 -15.00
C ASP A 200 -6.21 15.94 -14.53
N TYR A 201 -6.04 14.74 -15.06
CA TYR A 201 -4.93 13.88 -14.70
C TYR A 201 -4.41 13.06 -15.87
N GLU A 202 -3.12 12.78 -15.85
CA GLU A 202 -2.45 11.86 -16.75
C GLU A 202 -1.68 10.82 -15.93
N THR A 203 -1.66 9.59 -16.43
CA THR A 203 -0.90 8.50 -15.81
C THR A 203 0.17 8.03 -16.75
N ASP A 204 1.41 7.98 -16.27
CA ASP A 204 2.47 7.17 -16.88
C ASP A 204 2.55 5.78 -16.20
N LYS A 205 3.50 4.93 -16.60
CA LYS A 205 3.63 3.57 -16.06
C LYS A 205 3.89 3.51 -14.53
N LYS A 206 4.38 4.58 -13.91
CA LYS A 206 4.75 4.63 -12.49
C LYS A 206 4.08 5.77 -11.72
N PHE A 207 3.80 6.89 -12.38
CA PHE A 207 3.37 8.13 -11.78
C PHE A 207 2.01 8.58 -12.32
N ILE A 208 1.32 9.35 -11.48
CA ILE A 208 0.15 10.14 -11.84
C ILE A 208 0.49 11.61 -11.68
N TYR A 209 0.09 12.41 -12.66
CA TYR A 209 0.17 13.86 -12.68
C TYR A 209 -1.25 14.39 -12.63
N ILE A 210 -1.56 15.26 -11.68
CA ILE A 210 -2.89 15.82 -11.51
C ILE A 210 -2.77 17.35 -11.53
N GLN A 211 -3.44 17.97 -12.49
CA GLN A 211 -3.56 19.42 -12.59
C GLN A 211 -4.89 19.84 -11.97
N ILE A 212 -4.84 20.62 -10.89
CA ILE A 212 -6.03 21.21 -10.27
C ILE A 212 -6.37 22.51 -10.99
N PHE A 213 -7.65 22.75 -11.26
CA PHE A 213 -8.12 24.00 -11.84
C PHE A 213 -8.62 24.97 -10.76
N ASP A 214 -8.44 26.27 -10.99
CA ASP A 214 -8.95 27.31 -10.10
C ASP A 214 -10.47 27.41 -10.21
N MET A 215 -11.17 26.94 -9.17
CA MET A 215 -12.62 26.86 -9.19
C MET A 215 -13.29 28.17 -8.76
N LYS A 216 -14.25 28.64 -9.55
CA LYS A 216 -15.15 29.73 -9.19
C LYS A 216 -16.45 29.18 -8.62
N GLY A 217 -16.51 28.95 -7.30
CA GLY A 217 -17.74 28.63 -6.57
C GLY A 217 -17.78 27.24 -5.94
N LYS A 218 -18.93 26.90 -5.34
CA LYS A 218 -19.21 25.56 -4.79
C LYS A 218 -19.58 24.61 -5.92
N ILE A 219 -18.89 23.48 -6.02
CA ILE A 219 -19.23 22.41 -6.95
C ILE A 219 -20.44 21.64 -6.41
N ASP A 220 -21.38 21.34 -7.29
CA ASP A 220 -22.42 20.37 -7.02
C ASP A 220 -22.08 19.01 -7.66
N LEU A 221 -21.91 17.97 -6.82
CA LEU A 221 -21.56 16.63 -7.27
C LEU A 221 -22.70 15.98 -8.07
N SER A 222 -23.97 16.37 -7.86
CA SER A 222 -25.10 15.80 -8.62
C SER A 222 -25.10 16.16 -10.11
N THR A 223 -24.22 17.06 -10.55
CA THR A 223 -24.10 17.40 -11.98
C THR A 223 -23.26 16.39 -12.76
N SER A 224 -22.53 15.50 -12.08
CA SER A 224 -21.77 14.41 -12.72
C SER A 224 -22.70 13.28 -13.16
N ARG A 225 -22.59 12.88 -14.43
CA ARG A 225 -23.27 11.70 -14.97
C ARG A 225 -22.71 10.43 -14.37
N ILE A 226 -21.39 10.31 -14.24
CA ILE A 226 -20.74 9.14 -13.64
C ILE A 226 -21.27 8.90 -12.22
N TRP A 227 -21.37 9.96 -11.43
CA TRP A 227 -21.88 9.88 -10.06
C TRP A 227 -23.38 9.56 -9.99
N SER A 228 -24.17 10.12 -10.90
CA SER A 228 -25.62 9.87 -10.97
C SER A 228 -25.91 8.43 -11.39
N ASP A 229 -25.24 7.94 -12.43
CA ASP A 229 -25.38 6.58 -12.96
C ASP A 229 -25.00 5.53 -11.89
N LEU A 230 -23.90 5.75 -11.16
CA LEU A 230 -23.48 4.85 -10.09
C LEU A 230 -24.49 4.82 -8.94
N LYS A 231 -25.05 5.97 -8.55
CA LYS A 231 -26.10 6.03 -7.53
C LYS A 231 -27.40 5.37 -7.95
N GLU A 232 -27.77 5.48 -9.21
CA GLU A 232 -28.98 4.86 -9.74
C GLU A 232 -28.84 3.33 -9.72
N ARG A 233 -27.71 2.82 -10.21
CA ARG A 233 -27.41 1.37 -10.16
C ARG A 233 -27.33 0.86 -8.73
N ASP A 234 -26.68 1.57 -7.81
CA ASP A 234 -26.64 1.19 -6.39
C ASP A 234 -28.04 1.11 -5.75
N LYS A 235 -28.94 2.02 -6.11
CA LYS A 235 -30.34 2.01 -5.65
C LYS A 235 -31.16 0.87 -6.26
N GLU A 236 -31.05 0.63 -7.57
CA GLU A 236 -31.77 -0.47 -8.25
C GLU A 236 -31.47 -1.83 -7.62
N TYR A 237 -30.23 -2.06 -7.21
CA TYR A 237 -29.83 -3.30 -6.55
C TYR A 237 -30.11 -3.36 -5.03
N SER A 238 -30.41 -2.22 -4.39
CA SER A 238 -30.79 -2.18 -2.96
C SER A 238 -32.26 -2.55 -2.72
N TYR A 239 -33.12 -2.46 -3.74
CA TYR A 239 -34.55 -2.80 -3.67
C TYR A 239 -34.92 -4.10 -4.41
N GLY A 240 -33.92 -4.82 -4.94
CA GLY A 240 -34.09 -6.05 -5.71
C GLY A 240 -33.88 -7.36 -4.94
N ASN A 241 -33.81 -7.33 -3.60
CA ASN A 241 -33.73 -8.52 -2.74
C ASN A 241 -35.02 -8.74 -1.95
#